data_AF-A0A2K4ZIR2-F1
#
_entry.id   AF-A0A2K4ZIR2-F1
#
_cell.length_a   1.000
_cell.length_b   1.000
_cell.length_c   1.000
_cell.angle_alpha   90.00
_cell.angle_beta   90.00
_cell.angle_gamma   90.00
#
_symmetry.space_group_name_H-M   'P 1'
#
loop_
_entity.id
_entity.type
_entity.pdbx_description
1 polymer ?
#
loop_
_entity_poly.entity_id
_entity_poly.type
_entity_poly.pdbx_seq_one_letter_code
_entity_poly.pdbx_strand_id
1 'polypeptide(L)'
;MNELYPYFWECTGGSVLASEDSLHGALREVKEELGIELDAKSGKLIYQTRREQSQDFYDVWLFHADIDIATISLQQTEVITVSCIPYLIILSK
;
A
#
# COMPACT_ATOMS: atom_id res chain seq x y z
N MET A 1 -13.46 -9.76 -1.48
CA MET A 1 -12.58 -10.57 -2.34
C MET A 1 -12.11 -11.75 -1.48
N ASN A 2 -12.17 -12.99 -1.96
CA ASN A 2 -11.61 -14.12 -1.23
C ASN A 2 -10.07 -13.98 -1.24
N GLU A 3 -9.48 -13.88 -0.06
CA GLU A 3 -8.04 -13.72 0.17
C GLU A 3 -7.26 -14.86 -0.46
N LEU A 4 -6.50 -14.55 -1.52
CA LEU A 4 -5.84 -15.56 -2.34
C LEU A 4 -4.55 -16.11 -1.73
N TYR A 5 -3.98 -15.52 -0.67
CA TYR A 5 -2.69 -15.95 -0.10
C TYR A 5 -2.54 -15.57 1.40
N PRO A 6 -3.25 -16.21 2.33
CA PRO A 6 -3.07 -15.93 3.75
C PRO A 6 -1.63 -16.29 4.19
N TYR A 7 -1.05 -15.47 5.09
CA TYR A 7 0.28 -15.66 5.72
C TYR A 7 1.53 -15.39 4.86
N PHE A 8 1.40 -14.71 3.72
CA PHE A 8 2.55 -14.22 2.98
C PHE A 8 2.88 -12.76 3.34
N TRP A 9 4.16 -12.40 3.24
CA TRP A 9 4.56 -11.00 3.29
C TRP A 9 4.21 -10.33 1.96
N GLU A 10 3.37 -9.30 2.01
CA GLU A 10 3.04 -8.44 0.89
C GLU A 10 3.30 -6.98 1.26
N CYS A 11 3.47 -6.13 0.25
CA CYS A 11 3.47 -4.69 0.43
C CYS A 11 2.03 -4.21 0.58
N THR A 12 1.78 -3.26 1.49
CA THR A 12 0.45 -2.63 1.62
C THR A 12 -0.02 -2.10 0.27
N GLY A 13 -1.30 -2.31 -0.01
CA GLY A 13 -1.84 -1.94 -1.30
C GLY A 13 -3.20 -2.52 -1.58
N GLY A 14 -3.92 -1.84 -2.44
CA GLY A 14 -5.30 -2.18 -2.76
C GLY A 14 -5.77 -1.48 -4.02
N SER A 15 -7.07 -1.55 -4.26
CA SER A 15 -7.66 -1.02 -5.47
C SER A 15 -7.98 0.46 -5.36
N VAL A 16 -7.67 1.21 -6.42
CA VAL A 16 -8.03 2.63 -6.52
C VAL A 16 -9.56 2.75 -6.62
N LEU A 17 -10.17 3.52 -5.72
CA LEU A 17 -11.62 3.75 -5.72
C LEU A 17 -12.03 4.72 -6.84
N ALA A 18 -13.29 4.63 -7.26
CA ALA A 18 -13.85 5.61 -8.16
C ALA A 18 -13.85 6.99 -7.48
N SER A 19 -13.17 7.97 -8.10
CA SER A 19 -12.93 9.36 -7.64
C SER A 19 -11.59 9.66 -6.96
N GLU A 20 -10.70 8.68 -6.79
CA GLU A 20 -9.31 8.93 -6.38
C GLU A 20 -8.31 8.60 -7.50
N ASP A 21 -7.11 9.16 -7.41
CA ASP A 21 -5.97 8.74 -8.23
C ASP A 21 -5.13 7.69 -7.50
N SER A 22 -4.14 7.11 -8.19
CA SER A 22 -3.34 6.01 -7.67
C SER A 22 -2.46 6.39 -6.47
N LEU A 23 -2.13 7.67 -6.31
CA LEU A 23 -1.40 8.19 -5.14
C LEU A 23 -2.33 8.28 -3.94
N HIS A 24 -3.51 8.87 -4.10
CA HIS A 24 -4.48 8.99 -3.02
C HIS A 24 -4.98 7.63 -2.54
N GLY A 25 -5.17 6.67 -3.46
CA GLY A 25 -5.45 5.28 -3.11
C GLY A 25 -4.32 4.67 -2.28
N ALA A 26 -3.06 4.81 -2.72
CA ALA A 26 -1.91 4.33 -1.95
C ALA A 26 -1.83 4.91 -0.53
N LEU A 27 -2.08 6.21 -0.37
CA LEU A 27 -2.10 6.87 0.95
C LEU A 27 -3.25 6.38 1.83
N ARG A 28 -4.43 6.14 1.25
CA ARG A 28 -5.60 5.59 1.95
C ARG A 28 -5.32 4.18 2.46
N GLU A 29 -4.80 3.29 1.61
CA GLU A 29 -4.51 1.90 1.98
C GLU A 29 -3.51 1.83 3.15
N VAL A 30 -2.43 2.63 3.12
CA VAL A 30 -1.48 2.69 4.25
C VAL A 30 -2.13 3.18 5.55
N LYS A 31 -3.08 4.10 5.45
CA LYS A 31 -3.83 4.56 6.63
C LYS A 31 -4.81 3.51 7.13
N GLU A 32 -5.50 2.80 6.25
CA GLU A 32 -6.48 1.76 6.60
C GLU A 32 -5.81 0.52 7.18
N GLU A 33 -4.78 -0.01 6.50
CA GLU A 33 -4.09 -1.23 6.89
C GLU A 33 -3.16 -1.06 8.09
N LEU A 34 -2.42 0.06 8.15
CA LEU A 34 -1.31 0.26 9.08
C LEU A 34 -1.51 1.43 10.07
N GLY A 35 -2.49 2.31 9.83
CA GLY A 35 -2.70 3.50 10.64
C GLY A 35 -1.64 4.60 10.47
N ILE A 36 -0.83 4.53 9.42
CA ILE A 36 0.26 5.48 9.15
C ILE A 36 -0.25 6.61 8.24
N GLU A 37 0.07 7.86 8.57
CA GLU A 37 -0.14 8.99 7.68
C GLU A 37 1.16 9.36 6.96
N LEU A 38 1.14 9.30 5.62
CA LEU A 38 2.26 9.65 4.76
C LEU A 38 2.03 11.01 4.11
N ASP A 39 3.11 11.78 3.91
CA ASP A 39 3.05 13.02 3.12
C ASP A 39 3.02 12.68 1.63
N ALA A 40 1.92 13.01 0.95
CA ALA A 40 1.75 12.86 -0.49
C ALA A 40 2.92 13.45 -1.31
N LYS A 41 3.54 14.54 -0.82
CA LYS A 41 4.67 15.20 -1.51
C LYS A 41 5.97 14.39 -1.45
N SER A 42 6.08 13.47 -0.50
CA SER A 42 7.26 12.60 -0.34
C SER A 42 7.21 11.37 -1.24
N GLY A 43 6.03 11.04 -1.77
CA GLY A 43 5.79 9.89 -2.63
C GLY A 43 6.47 10.02 -3.98
N LYS A 44 7.11 8.93 -4.43
CA LYS A 44 7.68 8.81 -5.78
C LYS A 44 7.08 7.63 -6.51
N LEU A 45 6.48 7.86 -7.66
CA LEU A 45 6.08 6.79 -8.57
C LEU A 45 7.34 6.17 -9.19
N ILE A 46 7.65 4.93 -8.83
CA ILE A 46 8.88 4.24 -9.27
C ILE A 46 8.62 3.18 -10.35
N TYR A 47 7.37 2.76 -10.51
CA TYR A 47 6.96 1.82 -11.55
C TYR A 47 5.48 2.00 -11.87
N GLN A 48 5.14 1.89 -13.14
CA GLN A 48 3.76 1.93 -13.64
C GLN A 48 3.67 0.99 -14.83
N THR A 49 2.70 0.09 -14.81
CA THR A 49 2.43 -0.80 -15.95
C THR A 49 0.93 -1.08 -16.07
N ARG A 50 0.49 -1.36 -17.29
CA ARG A 50 -0.79 -2.04 -17.52
C ARG A 50 -0.51 -3.54 -17.65
N ARG A 51 -1.25 -4.37 -16.92
CA ARG A 51 -1.09 -5.83 -16.99
C ARG A 51 -2.27 -6.43 -17.74
N GLU A 52 -2.03 -6.89 -18.97
CA GLU A 52 -3.09 -7.44 -19.81
C GLU A 52 -3.69 -8.74 -19.23
N GLN A 53 -2.89 -9.53 -18.50
CA GLN A 53 -3.33 -10.79 -17.91
C GLN A 53 -4.38 -10.59 -16.80
N SER A 54 -4.17 -9.59 -15.94
CA SER A 54 -5.08 -9.21 -14.85
C SER A 54 -6.08 -8.11 -15.23
N GLN A 55 -5.91 -7.51 -16.42
CA GLN A 55 -6.72 -6.38 -16.91
C GLN A 55 -6.76 -5.20 -15.94
N ASP A 56 -5.63 -4.91 -15.31
CA ASP A 56 -5.50 -3.83 -14.33
C ASP A 56 -4.31 -2.90 -14.65
N PHE A 57 -4.35 -1.72 -14.03
CA PHE A 57 -3.20 -0.83 -13.94
C PHE A 57 -2.50 -1.10 -12.62
N TYR A 58 -1.18 -0.99 -12.63
CA TYR A 58 -0.37 -1.31 -11.48
C TYR A 58 0.70 -0.25 -11.29
N ASP A 59 0.47 0.56 -10.27
CA ASP A 59 1.33 1.67 -9.89
C ASP A 59 2.05 1.34 -8.58
N VAL A 60 3.33 1.69 -8.53
CA VAL A 60 4.20 1.43 -7.38
C VAL A 60 4.74 2.75 -6.88
N TRP A 61 4.35 3.11 -5.66
CA TRP A 61 4.80 4.31 -4.99
C TRP A 61 5.81 3.99 -3.90
N LEU A 62 6.89 4.74 -3.88
CA LEU A 62 7.94 4.67 -2.87
C LEU A 62 7.82 5.86 -1.93
N PHE A 63 7.74 5.57 -0.63
CA PHE A 63 7.74 6.56 0.43
C PHE A 63 8.93 6.35 1.36
N HIS A 64 9.51 7.45 1.82
CA HIS A 64 10.47 7.44 2.90
C HIS A 64 9.79 8.01 4.15
N ALA A 65 9.64 7.17 5.16
CA ALA A 65 9.02 7.54 6.42
C ALA A 65 9.80 6.90 7.57
N ASP A 66 10.11 7.71 8.58
CA ASP A 66 10.68 7.23 9.85
C ASP A 66 9.53 6.81 10.75
N ILE A 67 9.19 5.52 10.73
CA ILE A 67 8.02 4.97 11.41
C ILE A 67 8.46 4.23 12.68
N ASP A 68 7.93 4.65 13.82
CA ASP A 68 8.02 3.85 15.03
C ASP A 68 6.98 2.72 14.97
N ILE A 69 7.45 1.47 14.95
CA ILE A 69 6.61 0.27 14.88
C ILE A 69 5.59 0.24 16.03
N ALA A 70 5.93 0.83 17.19
CA ALA A 70 5.02 0.90 18.33
C ALA A 70 3.76 1.77 18.08
N THR A 71 3.78 2.62 17.04
CA THR A 71 2.66 3.50 16.68
C THR A 71 1.71 2.91 15.64
N ILE A 72 2.06 1.73 15.10
CA ILE A 72 1.30 1.07 14.05
C ILE A 72 0.02 0.44 14.63
N SER A 73 -1.11 0.73 14.01
CA SER A 73 -2.42 0.18 14.38
C SER A 73 -2.94 -0.66 13.22
N LEU A 74 -2.88 -1.98 13.38
CA LEU A 74 -3.24 -2.91 12.31
C LEU A 74 -4.75 -3.13 12.21
N GLN A 75 -5.25 -3.12 10.97
CA GLN A 75 -6.56 -3.69 10.68
C GLN A 75 -6.46 -5.23 10.68
N GLN A 76 -6.83 -5.84 11.81
CA GLN A 76 -6.65 -7.28 12.06
C GLN A 76 -7.38 -8.22 11.08
N THR A 77 -8.34 -7.70 10.30
CA THR A 77 -9.03 -8.49 9.27
C THR A 77 -8.20 -8.66 8.00
N GLU A 78 -7.16 -7.83 7.80
CA GLU A 78 -6.35 -7.81 6.58
C GLU A 78 -4.85 -7.95 6.88
N VAL A 79 -4.36 -7.41 8.01
CA VAL A 79 -2.93 -7.43 8.37
C VAL A 79 -2.66 -8.17 9.67
N ILE A 80 -1.81 -9.19 9.60
CA ILE A 80 -1.41 -10.04 10.74
C ILE A 80 -0.13 -9.58 11.44
N THR A 81 0.82 -8.97 10.71
CA THR A 81 2.11 -8.53 11.25
C THR A 81 2.77 -7.50 10.32
N VAL A 82 3.67 -6.67 10.85
CA VAL A 82 4.41 -5.65 10.10
C VAL A 82 5.90 -5.76 10.37
N SER A 83 6.68 -5.63 9.31
CA SER A 83 8.13 -5.47 9.36
C SER A 83 8.52 -4.28 8.49
N CYS A 84 9.18 -3.28 9.09
CA CYS A 84 9.67 -2.13 8.35
C CYS A 84 11.01 -2.45 7.69
N ILE A 85 11.09 -2.27 6.37
CA ILE A 85 12.33 -2.16 5.61
C ILE A 85 12.51 -0.67 5.31
N PRO A 86 13.72 -0.11 5.21
CA PRO A 86 13.97 1.33 4.93
C PRO A 86 13.25 1.95 3.72
N TYR A 87 12.50 1.16 2.95
CA TYR A 87 11.72 1.59 1.80
C TYR A 87 10.31 1.00 1.90
N LEU A 88 9.29 1.84 2.09
CA LEU A 88 7.89 1.42 2.00
C LEU A 88 7.46 1.51 0.54
N ILE A 89 7.11 0.35 -0.02
CA ILE A 89 6.57 0.21 -1.37
C ILE A 89 5.06 0.07 -1.21
N ILE A 90 4.27 0.91 -1.86
CA ILE A 90 2.80 0.80 -1.89
C ILE A 90 2.37 0.46 -3.30
N LEU A 91 1.44 -0.49 -3.41
CA LEU A 91 0.90 -0.99 -4.66
C LEU A 91 -0.52 -0.49 -4.83
N SER A 92 -0.82 0.21 -5.92
CA SER A 92 -2.21 0.53 -6.28
C SER A 92 -2.64 -0.21 -7.54
N LYS A 93 -3.81 -0.84 -7.46
CA LYS A 93 -4.38 -1.80 -8.41
C LYS A 93 -5.66 -1.29 -9.06
#